data_AF-A0A961I696-F1
#
_entry.id   AF-A0A961I696-F1
#
_cell.length_a   1.000
_cell.length_b   1.000
_cell.length_c   1.000
_cell.angle_alpha   90.00
_cell.angle_beta   90.00
_cell.angle_gamma   90.00
#
_symmetry.space_group_name_H-M   'P 1'
#
loop_
_entity.id
_entity.type
_entity.pdbx_description
1 polymer ?
#
loop_
_entity_poly.entity_id
_entity_poly.type
_entity_poly.pdbx_seq_one_letter_code
_entity_poly.pdbx_strand_id
1 'polypeptide(L)'
;MCIATAISTANCIQAFPNDSDDLLSLLTALSSANNGSSISASPVNQVQSGLANLSATNSTNVTISTVDTSKAFSVCNFRTDIPQPQYVPICQLTSPTQLQISYQGACCTANVMVSWYVVEFSSGVSVQRGLQTIPGGTASQNIGLSTVNTGKTFALIEANANSTATNFDEQMTFTADINGSTNLLLTRNETGLPPQVAWQVIQMDGATVQAGATSITGVTSGSAALSSINVSKAFVVLSVAGAASNNGNDAAQMVRARLSSNNLALNRGAAGGAVDIHYYVVELDGNSNVQQGLTATPMASTLNMSASPGSSFNNLTAFPFITTTIDNAAQQFDKASYTVEFSGNQLNLNRAGNGVTSSVEWQVIELSN
;
A
#
# COMPACT_ATOMS: atom_id res chain seq x y z
N MET A 1 0.56 15.12 68.36
CA MET A 1 -0.37 14.64 67.33
C MET A 1 -0.90 15.84 66.56
N CYS A 2 -0.23 16.15 65.45
CA CYS A 2 -0.75 16.75 64.22
C CYS A 2 0.44 16.64 63.24
N ILE A 3 0.20 15.93 62.13
CA ILE A 3 1.19 15.51 61.12
C ILE A 3 0.85 16.21 59.81
N ALA A 4 1.87 16.71 59.10
CA ALA A 4 2.03 16.83 57.62
C ALA A 4 3.08 17.94 57.36
N THR A 5 4.35 17.72 56.98
CA THR A 5 4.99 17.14 55.77
C THR A 5 4.89 18.01 54.51
N ALA A 6 6.03 18.57 54.05
CA ALA A 6 6.34 18.84 52.63
C ALA A 6 7.86 19.06 52.41
N ILE A 7 8.33 18.55 51.27
CA ILE A 7 9.71 18.38 50.77
C ILE A 7 10.14 19.61 49.96
N SER A 8 11.43 20.01 50.00
CA SER A 8 12.16 20.63 48.87
C SER A 8 13.58 21.06 49.28
N THR A 9 14.62 20.29 48.91
CA THR A 9 15.99 20.80 48.82
C THR A 9 16.25 21.21 47.37
N ALA A 10 16.02 22.49 47.09
CA ALA A 10 16.43 23.15 45.86
C ALA A 10 17.94 23.45 45.93
N ASN A 11 18.66 23.04 44.90
CA ASN A 11 20.03 23.45 44.66
C ASN A 11 20.09 24.98 44.47
N CYS A 12 21.11 25.56 45.08
CA CYS A 12 21.50 26.94 45.02
C CYS A 12 21.65 27.43 43.56
N ILE A 13 20.83 28.40 43.15
CA ILE A 13 21.10 29.25 41.99
C ILE A 13 21.68 30.54 42.55
N GLN A 14 22.99 30.73 42.35
CA GLN A 14 23.68 31.97 42.67
C GLN A 14 23.29 33.09 41.70
N ALA A 15 23.43 34.31 42.21
CA ALA A 15 23.02 35.58 41.63
C ALA A 15 23.49 35.81 40.18
N PHE A 16 22.59 36.38 39.38
CA PHE A 16 22.88 36.88 38.03
C PHE A 16 23.53 38.29 38.09
N PRO A 17 24.55 38.57 37.27
CA PRO A 17 24.97 39.93 36.98
C PRO A 17 24.00 40.62 36.00
N ASN A 18 23.84 41.94 36.18
CA ASN A 18 22.94 42.82 35.42
C ASN A 18 23.55 43.23 34.06
N ASP A 19 23.76 42.31 33.13
CA ASP A 19 24.10 42.65 31.74
C ASP A 19 23.06 42.10 30.76
N SER A 20 22.46 43.01 29.97
CA SER A 20 21.43 42.69 28.98
C SER A 20 21.92 41.81 27.82
N ASP A 21 23.24 41.65 27.66
CA ASP A 21 23.85 40.79 26.66
C ASP A 21 23.79 39.30 27.04
N ASP A 22 23.57 38.97 28.32
CA ASP A 22 23.54 37.58 28.80
C ASP A 22 22.15 36.92 28.62
N LEU A 23 21.09 37.73 28.54
CA LEU A 23 19.73 37.24 28.21
C LEU A 23 19.63 36.78 26.75
N LEU A 24 20.40 37.40 25.84
CA LEU A 24 20.43 36.98 24.44
C LEU A 24 21.20 35.67 24.28
N SER A 25 22.28 35.47 25.06
CA SER A 25 23.05 34.23 25.13
C SER A 25 22.18 33.06 25.63
N LEU A 26 21.37 33.30 26.67
CA LEU A 26 20.44 32.32 27.23
C LEU A 26 19.26 32.00 26.29
N LEU A 27 18.75 32.99 25.54
CA LEU A 27 17.72 32.76 24.51
C LEU A 27 18.26 31.97 23.31
N THR A 28 19.53 32.17 22.91
CA THR A 28 20.19 31.31 21.92
C THR A 28 20.48 29.91 22.45
N ALA A 29 20.80 29.76 23.74
CA ALA A 29 21.02 28.45 24.36
C ALA A 29 19.70 27.64 24.47
N LEU A 30 18.58 28.31 24.80
CA LEU A 30 17.24 27.70 24.86
C LEU A 30 16.67 27.36 23.47
N SER A 31 17.03 28.09 22.42
CA SER A 31 16.64 27.72 21.04
C SER A 31 17.48 26.57 20.47
N SER A 32 18.72 26.38 20.95
CA SER A 32 19.55 25.22 20.60
C SER A 32 19.22 23.94 21.37
N ALA A 33 18.53 24.03 22.52
CA ALA A 33 18.12 22.86 23.31
C ALA A 33 16.84 22.17 22.80
N ASN A 34 16.17 22.73 21.78
CA ASN A 34 14.97 22.16 21.18
C ASN A 34 15.20 21.52 19.79
N ASN A 35 16.47 21.38 19.36
CA ASN A 35 16.85 20.82 18.06
C ASN A 35 17.56 19.46 18.18
N GLY A 36 17.01 18.53 18.97
CA GLY A 36 17.60 17.19 19.06
C GLY A 36 16.76 16.15 19.79
N SER A 37 16.04 15.34 19.01
CA SER A 37 15.53 13.98 19.32
C SER A 37 14.32 13.90 20.27
N SER A 38 13.29 13.10 19.98
CA SER A 38 13.31 11.84 19.24
C SER A 38 12.55 11.89 17.91
N ILE A 39 13.27 11.54 16.85
CA ILE A 39 12.75 10.96 15.62
C ILE A 39 11.73 9.88 16.02
N SER A 40 10.43 10.11 15.84
CA SER A 40 9.43 9.06 16.06
C SER A 40 9.43 8.14 14.84
N ALA A 41 10.57 7.54 14.49
CA ALA A 41 10.61 6.51 13.47
C ALA A 41 9.85 5.29 14.01
N SER A 42 9.04 4.67 13.16
CA SER A 42 8.49 3.34 13.40
C SER A 42 9.54 2.33 12.94
N PRO A 43 10.37 1.77 13.84
CA PRO A 43 11.51 0.97 13.43
C PRO A 43 11.04 -0.38 12.89
N VAL A 44 11.54 -0.77 11.73
CA VAL A 44 11.23 -2.09 11.17
C VAL A 44 11.96 -3.16 11.98
N ASN A 45 11.24 -4.19 12.38
CA ASN A 45 11.80 -5.36 13.04
C ASN A 45 12.37 -6.33 12.00
N GLN A 46 11.55 -6.66 11.01
CA GLN A 46 11.92 -7.58 9.94
C GLN A 46 11.01 -7.42 8.72
N VAL A 47 11.55 -7.68 7.54
CA VAL A 47 10.79 -7.95 6.33
C VAL A 47 11.04 -9.38 5.89
N GLN A 48 9.96 -10.13 5.70
CA GLN A 48 9.99 -11.47 5.13
C GLN A 48 9.37 -11.43 3.74
N SER A 49 9.90 -12.26 2.83
CA SER A 49 9.37 -12.33 1.46
C SER A 49 9.52 -13.73 0.87
N GLY A 50 8.78 -13.99 -0.20
CA GLY A 50 8.92 -15.20 -0.97
C GLY A 50 7.95 -15.31 -2.13
N LEU A 51 7.96 -16.47 -2.77
CA LEU A 51 7.02 -16.85 -3.82
C LEU A 51 6.14 -18.01 -3.35
N ALA A 52 4.87 -17.93 -3.68
CA ALA A 52 3.91 -19.02 -3.55
C ALA A 52 3.36 -19.41 -4.92
N ASN A 53 3.30 -20.71 -5.18
CA ASN A 53 2.72 -21.26 -6.40
C ASN A 53 1.36 -21.89 -6.09
N LEU A 54 0.29 -21.37 -6.69
CA LEU A 54 -1.08 -21.85 -6.55
C LEU A 54 -1.56 -22.60 -7.82
N SER A 55 -0.62 -23.09 -8.64
CA SER A 55 -0.97 -23.84 -9.86
C SER A 55 -1.58 -25.22 -9.61
N ALA A 56 -1.51 -25.75 -8.37
CA ALA A 56 -2.05 -27.06 -7.99
C ALA A 56 -3.06 -26.98 -6.83
N THR A 57 -3.40 -25.77 -6.38
CA THR A 57 -4.33 -25.53 -5.26
C THR A 57 -4.89 -24.12 -5.37
N ASN A 58 -6.12 -23.88 -4.97
CA ASN A 58 -6.68 -22.53 -4.88
C ASN A 58 -6.44 -21.87 -3.51
N SER A 59 -5.76 -22.56 -2.60
CA SER A 59 -5.38 -22.03 -1.30
C SER A 59 -4.10 -22.68 -0.80
N THR A 60 -3.20 -21.87 -0.21
CA THR A 60 -1.98 -22.35 0.43
C THR A 60 -1.67 -21.54 1.68
N ASN A 61 -1.10 -22.19 2.69
CA ASN A 61 -0.57 -21.53 3.87
C ASN A 61 0.95 -21.48 3.76
N VAL A 62 1.49 -20.27 3.62
CA VAL A 62 2.92 -20.03 3.63
C VAL A 62 3.37 -19.91 5.09
N THR A 63 4.27 -20.79 5.51
CA THR A 63 4.91 -20.69 6.82
C THR A 63 5.93 -19.56 6.79
N ILE A 64 5.77 -18.61 7.72
CA ILE A 64 6.67 -17.47 7.92
C ILE A 64 7.31 -17.57 9.31
N SER A 65 8.41 -16.85 9.52
CA SER A 65 8.95 -16.62 10.86
C SER A 65 7.94 -15.83 11.69
N THR A 66 7.92 -16.07 12.99
CA THR A 66 6.95 -15.45 13.91
C THR A 66 6.99 -13.92 13.80
N VAL A 67 5.80 -13.30 13.67
CA VAL A 67 5.58 -11.85 13.72
C VAL A 67 4.54 -11.47 14.78
N ASP A 68 4.60 -10.27 15.33
CA ASP A 68 3.49 -9.65 16.04
C ASP A 68 2.43 -9.19 15.03
N THR A 69 1.34 -9.95 14.96
CA THR A 69 0.23 -9.64 14.04
C THR A 69 -0.45 -8.31 14.33
N SER A 70 -0.24 -7.66 15.47
CA SER A 70 -0.78 -6.31 15.71
C SER A 70 0.10 -5.20 15.13
N LYS A 71 1.33 -5.52 14.71
CA LYS A 71 2.34 -4.58 14.19
C LYS A 71 2.91 -4.98 12.83
N ALA A 72 2.36 -6.03 12.22
CA ALA A 72 2.78 -6.52 10.92
C ALA A 72 1.68 -6.36 9.88
N PHE A 73 2.03 -6.11 8.63
CA PHE A 73 1.08 -6.17 7.52
C PHE A 73 1.67 -6.97 6.36
N SER A 74 0.80 -7.48 5.49
CA SER A 74 1.21 -8.19 4.28
C SER A 74 0.95 -7.39 3.01
N VAL A 75 1.79 -7.57 2.01
CA VAL A 75 1.59 -7.05 0.64
C VAL A 75 1.79 -8.22 -0.32
N CYS A 76 0.86 -8.39 -1.25
CA CYS A 76 0.99 -9.38 -2.29
C CYS A 76 0.88 -8.77 -3.68
N ASN A 77 1.73 -9.28 -4.58
CA ASN A 77 1.62 -9.06 -6.00
C ASN A 77 1.56 -10.44 -6.66
N PHE A 78 0.80 -10.58 -7.74
CA PHE A 78 0.60 -11.86 -8.36
C PHE A 78 0.69 -11.74 -9.87
N ARG A 79 0.95 -12.87 -10.52
CA ARG A 79 0.78 -13.04 -11.96
C ARG A 79 -0.12 -14.24 -12.22
N THR A 80 -0.86 -14.15 -13.31
CA THR A 80 -1.66 -15.24 -13.88
C THR A 80 -1.59 -15.17 -15.41
N ASP A 81 -1.83 -16.29 -16.09
CA ASP A 81 -2.06 -16.36 -17.54
C ASP A 81 -3.54 -16.52 -17.89
N ILE A 82 -4.41 -16.33 -16.89
CA ILE A 82 -5.85 -16.52 -16.98
C ILE A 82 -6.58 -15.21 -16.59
N PRO A 83 -7.37 -14.59 -17.49
CA PRO A 83 -7.98 -13.27 -17.27
C PRO A 83 -9.17 -13.26 -16.31
N GLN A 84 -9.68 -14.41 -15.86
CA GLN A 84 -10.93 -14.45 -15.09
C GLN A 84 -10.77 -13.94 -13.64
N PRO A 85 -11.76 -13.19 -13.12
CA PRO A 85 -11.84 -12.69 -11.73
C PRO A 85 -11.52 -13.72 -10.65
N GLN A 86 -11.92 -14.97 -10.87
CA GLN A 86 -11.79 -16.04 -9.88
C GLN A 86 -10.35 -16.47 -9.60
N TYR A 87 -9.39 -16.06 -10.44
CA TYR A 87 -7.97 -16.39 -10.26
C TYR A 87 -7.15 -15.24 -9.65
N VAL A 88 -7.80 -14.13 -9.30
CA VAL A 88 -7.15 -13.07 -8.52
C VAL A 88 -6.96 -13.56 -7.08
N PRO A 89 -5.71 -13.67 -6.60
CA PRO A 89 -5.46 -14.09 -5.23
C PRO A 89 -5.61 -12.93 -4.25
N ILE A 90 -5.91 -13.29 -3.01
CA ILE A 90 -5.81 -12.41 -1.84
C ILE A 90 -4.84 -13.04 -0.83
N CYS A 91 -4.22 -12.20 -0.01
CA CYS A 91 -3.31 -12.56 1.04
C CYS A 91 -3.82 -12.14 2.42
N GLN A 92 -3.72 -13.06 3.38
CA GLN A 92 -4.21 -12.87 4.74
C GLN A 92 -3.18 -13.36 5.75
N LEU A 93 -2.64 -12.44 6.56
CA LEU A 93 -1.85 -12.80 7.73
C LEU A 93 -2.78 -13.33 8.83
N THR A 94 -2.98 -14.65 8.85
CA THR A 94 -4.00 -15.32 9.68
C THR A 94 -3.49 -15.70 11.07
N SER A 95 -2.17 -15.83 11.24
CA SER A 95 -1.53 -16.09 12.52
C SER A 95 -0.12 -15.50 12.54
N PRO A 96 0.55 -15.48 13.71
CA PRO A 96 1.96 -15.07 13.81
C PRO A 96 2.91 -15.82 12.89
N THR A 97 2.58 -17.02 12.42
CA THR A 97 3.48 -17.88 11.63
C THR A 97 2.88 -18.30 10.28
N GLN A 98 1.71 -17.79 9.90
CA GLN A 98 1.03 -18.22 8.68
C GLN A 98 0.47 -17.04 7.88
N LEU A 99 0.91 -16.96 6.62
CA LEU A 99 0.28 -16.16 5.58
C LEU A 99 -0.57 -17.09 4.70
N GLN A 100 -1.89 -16.91 4.71
CA GLN A 100 -2.78 -17.62 3.81
C GLN A 100 -2.89 -16.86 2.48
N ILE A 101 -2.76 -17.58 1.38
CA ILE A 101 -2.93 -17.05 0.02
C ILE A 101 -3.99 -17.88 -0.67
N SER A 102 -5.03 -17.26 -1.22
CA SER A 102 -6.13 -17.97 -1.86
C SER A 102 -6.81 -17.20 -2.98
N TYR A 103 -7.44 -17.92 -3.91
CA TYR A 103 -8.35 -17.40 -4.93
C TYR A 103 -9.63 -18.25 -4.96
N GLN A 104 -10.71 -17.78 -5.62
CA GLN A 104 -12.03 -18.43 -5.56
C GLN A 104 -12.32 -19.45 -6.67
N GLY A 105 -11.55 -19.42 -7.75
CA GLY A 105 -11.67 -20.34 -8.88
C GLY A 105 -11.41 -21.80 -8.51
N ALA A 106 -11.86 -22.68 -9.39
CA ALA A 106 -11.50 -24.10 -9.32
C ALA A 106 -9.96 -24.22 -9.40
N CYS A 107 -9.39 -25.06 -8.55
CA CYS A 107 -7.96 -25.27 -8.52
C CYS A 107 -7.43 -25.90 -9.82
N CYS A 108 -6.11 -25.79 -9.99
CA CYS A 108 -5.30 -26.59 -10.91
C CYS A 108 -5.38 -26.26 -12.39
N THR A 109 -6.06 -25.18 -12.76
CA THR A 109 -6.18 -24.77 -14.17
C THR A 109 -5.38 -23.52 -14.50
N ALA A 110 -4.96 -22.74 -13.50
CA ALA A 110 -4.34 -21.44 -13.67
C ALA A 110 -2.89 -21.42 -13.21
N ASN A 111 -2.01 -20.75 -13.95
CA ASN A 111 -0.63 -20.48 -13.51
C ASN A 111 -0.60 -19.25 -12.61
N VAL A 112 -1.13 -19.39 -11.38
CA VAL A 112 -1.13 -18.30 -10.39
C VAL A 112 0.12 -18.38 -9.53
N MET A 113 0.97 -17.37 -9.63
CA MET A 113 2.11 -17.18 -8.73
C MET A 113 1.97 -15.87 -7.98
N VAL A 114 2.29 -15.90 -6.68
CA VAL A 114 2.18 -14.76 -5.78
C VAL A 114 3.53 -14.49 -5.15
N SER A 115 4.07 -13.30 -5.38
CA SER A 115 5.15 -12.73 -4.56
C SER A 115 4.53 -12.05 -3.36
N TRP A 116 4.97 -12.43 -2.16
CA TRP A 116 4.44 -11.93 -0.91
C TRP A 116 5.54 -11.28 -0.08
N TYR A 117 5.12 -10.29 0.71
CA TYR A 117 5.93 -9.61 1.71
C TYR A 117 5.15 -9.54 3.02
N VAL A 118 5.82 -9.77 4.15
CA VAL A 118 5.30 -9.49 5.50
C VAL A 118 6.28 -8.55 6.18
N VAL A 119 5.79 -7.37 6.54
CA VAL A 119 6.59 -6.29 7.14
C VAL A 119 6.15 -6.15 8.59
N GLU A 120 7.07 -6.33 9.54
CA GLU A 120 6.82 -6.18 10.97
C GLU A 120 7.64 -5.03 11.54
N PHE A 121 7.03 -4.27 12.46
CA PHE A 121 7.67 -3.17 13.18
C PHE A 121 7.83 -3.51 14.66
N SER A 122 8.93 -3.06 15.27
CA SER A 122 9.14 -3.26 16.70
C SER A 122 8.18 -2.42 17.55
N SER A 123 7.83 -1.23 17.05
CA SER A 123 7.01 -0.23 17.73
C SER A 123 6.44 0.80 16.75
N GLY A 124 5.50 1.63 17.22
CA GLY A 124 4.97 2.77 16.45
C GLY A 124 4.10 2.39 15.26
N VAL A 125 3.65 1.14 15.16
CA VAL A 125 2.69 0.68 14.16
C VAL A 125 1.59 -0.11 14.85
N SER A 126 0.35 0.11 14.41
CA SER A 126 -0.78 -0.77 14.71
C SER A 126 -1.50 -1.14 13.43
N VAL A 127 -1.94 -2.41 13.34
CA VAL A 127 -2.63 -2.95 12.17
C VAL A 127 -3.94 -3.59 12.61
N GLN A 128 -5.03 -3.13 11.99
CA GLN A 128 -6.33 -3.79 12.03
C GLN A 128 -6.54 -4.49 10.69
N ARG A 129 -7.08 -5.72 10.69
CA ARG A 129 -7.32 -6.46 9.44
C ARG A 129 -8.52 -7.36 9.52
N GLY A 130 -8.99 -7.79 8.35
CA GLY A 130 -10.04 -8.80 8.25
C GLY A 130 -10.33 -9.22 6.82
N LEU A 131 -11.29 -10.14 6.70
CA LEU A 131 -11.83 -10.60 5.43
C LEU A 131 -13.34 -10.33 5.44
N GLN A 132 -13.82 -9.61 4.44
CA GLN A 132 -15.23 -9.26 4.32
C GLN A 132 -15.80 -9.82 3.02
N THR A 133 -16.87 -10.60 3.10
CA THR A 133 -17.68 -10.92 1.92
C THR A 133 -18.68 -9.79 1.70
N ILE A 134 -18.67 -9.20 0.50
CA ILE A 134 -19.60 -8.15 0.10
C ILE A 134 -20.77 -8.81 -0.64
N PRO A 135 -22.03 -8.61 -0.21
CA PRO A 135 -23.17 -9.18 -0.93
C PRO A 135 -23.28 -8.66 -2.36
N GLY A 136 -23.78 -9.50 -3.27
CA GLY A 136 -23.87 -9.21 -4.71
C GLY A 136 -24.54 -7.89 -5.04
N GLY A 137 -25.62 -7.51 -4.35
CA GLY A 137 -26.34 -6.26 -4.58
C GLY A 137 -25.82 -5.03 -3.82
N THR A 138 -24.73 -5.15 -3.05
CA THR A 138 -24.23 -4.08 -2.17
C THR A 138 -23.16 -3.26 -2.89
N ALA A 139 -23.40 -1.96 -3.09
CA ALA A 139 -22.42 -1.04 -3.70
C ALA A 139 -21.44 -0.44 -2.68
N SER A 140 -21.79 -0.43 -1.39
CA SER A 140 -20.97 0.14 -0.34
C SER A 140 -21.10 -0.63 0.97
N GLN A 141 -19.98 -0.82 1.67
CA GLN A 141 -19.89 -1.56 2.93
C GLN A 141 -19.06 -0.79 3.95
N ASN A 142 -19.64 -0.55 5.12
CA ASN A 142 -18.92 -0.01 6.28
C ASN A 142 -18.29 -1.15 7.08
N ILE A 143 -17.04 -0.94 7.50
CA ILE A 143 -16.28 -1.83 8.37
C ILE A 143 -15.89 -1.02 9.60
N GLY A 144 -16.40 -1.42 10.77
CA GLY A 144 -16.08 -0.78 12.03
C GLY A 144 -14.61 -0.98 12.41
N LEU A 145 -13.95 0.09 12.82
CA LEU A 145 -12.55 0.10 13.29
C LEU A 145 -12.49 0.51 14.75
N SER A 146 -11.46 0.02 15.45
CA SER A 146 -10.95 0.75 16.61
C SER A 146 -10.42 2.12 16.17
N THR A 147 -10.51 3.13 17.03
CA THR A 147 -10.11 4.50 16.70
C THR A 147 -8.69 4.58 16.15
N VAL A 148 -8.51 5.21 14.99
CA VAL A 148 -7.23 5.50 14.33
C VAL A 148 -7.02 7.00 14.14
N ASN A 149 -5.76 7.40 13.99
CA ASN A 149 -5.39 8.75 13.57
C ASN A 149 -5.32 8.81 12.03
N THR A 150 -6.30 9.44 11.39
CA THR A 150 -6.40 9.49 9.92
C THR A 150 -5.23 10.19 9.24
N GLY A 151 -4.55 11.12 9.89
CA GLY A 151 -3.32 11.76 9.38
C GLY A 151 -2.07 10.87 9.46
N LYS A 152 -2.20 9.65 9.98
CA LYS A 152 -1.12 8.66 10.16
C LYS A 152 -1.51 7.27 9.67
N THR A 153 -2.67 7.13 9.04
CA THR A 153 -3.26 5.82 8.73
C THR A 153 -3.58 5.71 7.25
N PHE A 154 -3.25 4.56 6.66
CA PHE A 154 -3.62 4.21 5.30
C PHE A 154 -4.24 2.81 5.25
N ALA A 155 -4.96 2.51 4.17
CA ALA A 155 -5.61 1.21 3.99
C ALA A 155 -5.03 0.47 2.77
N LEU A 156 -4.91 -0.85 2.90
CA LEU A 156 -4.63 -1.77 1.82
C LEU A 156 -5.84 -2.70 1.64
N ILE A 157 -6.21 -2.98 0.40
CA ILE A 157 -7.23 -3.97 0.09
C ILE A 157 -6.80 -4.86 -1.07
N GLU A 158 -7.25 -6.10 -1.03
CA GLU A 158 -7.18 -7.06 -2.13
C GLU A 158 -8.55 -7.73 -2.23
N ALA A 159 -9.06 -7.89 -3.45
CA ALA A 159 -10.40 -8.42 -3.67
C ALA A 159 -10.37 -9.54 -4.70
N ASN A 160 -11.24 -10.52 -4.53
CA ASN A 160 -11.48 -11.57 -5.51
C ASN A 160 -12.95 -11.99 -5.52
N ALA A 161 -13.39 -12.61 -6.62
CA ALA A 161 -14.77 -13.07 -6.78
C ALA A 161 -14.84 -14.36 -7.60
N ASN A 162 -15.76 -15.24 -7.27
CA ASN A 162 -15.99 -16.47 -8.04
C ASN A 162 -16.78 -16.17 -9.34
N SER A 163 -16.08 -15.83 -10.41
CA SER A 163 -16.62 -15.67 -11.76
C SER A 163 -15.68 -16.20 -12.84
N THR A 164 -16.26 -16.88 -13.81
CA THR A 164 -15.58 -17.30 -15.06
C THR A 164 -15.73 -16.27 -16.19
N ALA A 165 -16.57 -15.25 -16.00
CA ALA A 165 -16.78 -14.20 -16.99
C ALA A 165 -15.65 -13.17 -16.91
N THR A 166 -14.97 -12.96 -18.04
CA THR A 166 -13.84 -12.03 -18.19
C THR A 166 -14.28 -10.57 -18.33
N ASN A 167 -15.58 -10.29 -18.25
CA ASN A 167 -16.13 -8.95 -18.41
C ASN A 167 -16.75 -8.40 -17.12
N PHE A 168 -16.46 -9.00 -15.96
CA PHE A 168 -16.98 -8.62 -14.64
C PHE A 168 -15.89 -8.19 -13.65
N ASP A 169 -14.69 -7.88 -14.14
CA ASP A 169 -13.55 -7.47 -13.30
C ASP A 169 -13.88 -6.22 -12.48
N GLU A 170 -14.64 -5.28 -13.03
CA GLU A 170 -15.05 -4.05 -12.35
C GLU A 170 -15.93 -4.32 -11.11
N GLN A 171 -16.68 -5.43 -11.08
CA GLN A 171 -17.54 -5.81 -9.95
C GLN A 171 -16.76 -6.28 -8.72
N MET A 172 -15.45 -6.54 -8.89
CA MET A 172 -14.52 -6.88 -7.81
C MET A 172 -13.49 -5.77 -7.51
N THR A 173 -13.60 -4.62 -8.18
CA THR A 173 -12.78 -3.44 -7.87
C THR A 173 -13.46 -2.57 -6.81
N PHE A 174 -12.69 -2.06 -5.85
CA PHE A 174 -13.19 -1.23 -4.75
C PHE A 174 -12.25 -0.05 -4.47
N THR A 175 -12.83 1.07 -4.04
CA THR A 175 -12.09 2.09 -3.29
C THR A 175 -12.17 1.78 -1.79
N ALA A 176 -11.08 2.03 -1.07
CA ALA A 176 -10.99 1.91 0.39
C ALA A 176 -10.72 3.29 1.01
N ASP A 177 -11.71 3.84 1.72
CA ASP A 177 -11.67 5.15 2.36
C ASP A 177 -11.75 5.01 3.89
N ILE A 178 -10.82 5.63 4.62
CA ILE A 178 -10.89 5.73 6.08
C ILE A 178 -11.77 6.95 6.40
N ASN A 179 -13.08 6.73 6.32
CA ASN A 179 -14.09 7.77 6.49
C ASN A 179 -14.32 8.04 7.99
N GLY A 180 -13.44 8.87 8.54
CA GLY A 180 -13.38 9.16 9.98
C GLY A 180 -12.52 8.16 10.75
N SER A 181 -12.36 8.38 12.05
CA SER A 181 -11.39 7.63 12.86
C SER A 181 -11.81 6.19 13.19
N THR A 182 -13.05 5.77 12.91
CA THR A 182 -13.59 4.47 13.37
C THR A 182 -14.25 3.67 12.25
N ASN A 183 -14.03 4.03 10.98
CA ASN A 183 -14.72 3.38 9.87
C ASN A 183 -13.82 3.29 8.62
N LEU A 184 -13.78 2.09 8.05
CA LEU A 184 -13.30 1.85 6.69
C LEU A 184 -14.52 1.65 5.78
N LEU A 185 -14.65 2.52 4.78
CA LEU A 185 -15.69 2.48 3.77
C LEU A 185 -15.13 1.82 2.51
N LEU A 186 -15.70 0.68 2.14
CA LEU A 186 -15.47 0.04 0.85
C LEU A 186 -16.59 0.44 -0.11
N THR A 187 -16.24 0.91 -1.31
CA THR A 187 -17.22 1.29 -2.34
C THR A 187 -16.81 0.72 -3.69
N ARG A 188 -17.80 0.26 -4.48
CA ARG A 188 -17.61 -0.19 -5.86
C ARG A 188 -18.66 0.44 -6.77
N ASN A 189 -18.33 0.52 -8.06
CA ASN A 189 -19.16 1.19 -9.06
C ASN A 189 -20.07 0.24 -9.86
N GLU A 190 -19.87 -1.08 -9.74
CA GLU A 190 -20.79 -2.08 -10.28
C GLU A 190 -21.06 -3.17 -9.25
N THR A 191 -22.33 -3.57 -9.14
CA THR A 191 -22.79 -4.68 -8.29
C THR A 191 -23.12 -5.91 -9.14
N GLY A 192 -23.15 -7.09 -8.52
CA GLY A 192 -23.53 -8.35 -9.18
C GLY A 192 -22.86 -9.54 -8.52
N LEU A 193 -21.53 -9.60 -8.58
CA LEU A 193 -20.73 -10.62 -7.90
C LEU A 193 -20.66 -10.37 -6.39
N PRO A 194 -20.55 -11.43 -5.56
CA PRO A 194 -20.28 -11.33 -4.13
C PRO A 194 -18.77 -11.52 -3.82
N PRO A 195 -17.92 -10.50 -3.99
CA PRO A 195 -16.48 -10.63 -3.77
C PRO A 195 -16.12 -10.81 -2.30
N GLN A 196 -14.97 -11.43 -2.05
CA GLN A 196 -14.27 -11.33 -0.77
C GLN A 196 -13.22 -10.22 -0.87
N VAL A 197 -13.17 -9.37 0.16
CA VAL A 197 -12.20 -8.28 0.27
C VAL A 197 -11.37 -8.49 1.52
N ALA A 198 -10.09 -8.82 1.34
CA ALA A 198 -9.09 -8.77 2.41
C ALA A 198 -8.69 -7.31 2.61
N TRP A 199 -8.76 -6.83 3.85
CA TRP A 199 -8.47 -5.43 4.17
C TRP A 199 -7.48 -5.33 5.34
N GLN A 200 -6.66 -4.29 5.29
CA GLN A 200 -5.74 -3.91 6.35
C GLN A 200 -5.79 -2.39 6.53
N VAL A 201 -5.91 -1.91 7.75
CA VAL A 201 -5.79 -0.50 8.14
C VAL A 201 -4.54 -0.37 9.00
N ILE A 202 -3.56 0.39 8.51
CA ILE A 202 -2.23 0.50 9.07
C ILE A 202 -2.04 1.92 9.59
N GLN A 203 -1.94 2.09 10.91
CA GLN A 203 -1.53 3.35 11.52
C GLN A 203 -0.03 3.29 11.82
N MET A 204 0.71 4.32 11.40
CA MET A 204 2.16 4.42 11.58
C MET A 204 2.51 5.75 12.24
N ASP A 205 3.04 5.71 13.45
CA ASP A 205 3.39 6.91 14.22
C ASP A 205 4.50 7.72 13.55
N GLY A 206 5.44 7.06 12.87
CA GLY A 206 6.51 7.66 12.07
C GLY A 206 6.16 7.91 10.62
N ALA A 207 4.92 8.32 10.36
CA ALA A 207 4.48 8.75 9.04
C ALA A 207 3.49 9.92 9.14
N THR A 208 3.45 10.71 8.07
CA THR A 208 2.37 11.64 7.76
C THR A 208 1.63 11.13 6.53
N VAL A 209 0.30 11.07 6.59
CA VAL A 209 -0.54 10.56 5.51
C VAL A 209 -1.43 11.66 4.96
N GLN A 210 -1.36 11.86 3.64
CA GLN A 210 -2.37 12.61 2.89
C GLN A 210 -3.27 11.63 2.16
N ALA A 211 -4.58 11.77 2.34
CA ALA A 211 -5.57 10.94 1.67
C ALA A 211 -6.47 11.79 0.78
N GLY A 212 -7.03 11.19 -0.27
CA GLY A 212 -8.02 11.84 -1.10
C GLY A 212 -8.68 10.91 -2.10
N ALA A 213 -9.72 11.45 -2.73
CA ALA A 213 -10.48 10.77 -3.78
C ALA A 213 -10.48 11.61 -5.06
N THR A 214 -10.50 10.95 -6.20
CA THR A 214 -10.69 11.56 -7.53
C THR A 214 -11.25 10.52 -8.49
N SER A 215 -11.59 10.93 -9.72
CA SER A 215 -12.03 9.99 -10.76
C SER A 215 -11.47 10.34 -12.13
N ILE A 216 -11.29 9.31 -12.96
CA ILE A 216 -10.93 9.45 -14.37
C ILE A 216 -12.10 8.95 -15.21
N THR A 217 -12.69 9.82 -16.01
CA THR A 217 -13.86 9.49 -16.87
C THR A 217 -13.63 9.97 -18.29
N GLY A 218 -13.84 9.11 -19.29
CA GLY A 218 -13.71 9.46 -20.71
C GLY A 218 -12.30 9.83 -21.21
N VAL A 219 -11.29 9.86 -20.35
CA VAL A 219 -9.90 10.23 -20.68
C VAL A 219 -8.89 9.20 -20.15
N THR A 220 -7.62 9.27 -20.53
CA THR A 220 -6.56 8.32 -20.11
C THR A 220 -5.68 8.84 -18.96
N SER A 221 -5.83 10.10 -18.56
CA SER A 221 -5.01 10.73 -17.53
C SER A 221 -5.84 11.61 -16.62
N GLY A 222 -5.44 11.65 -15.35
CA GLY A 222 -5.94 12.58 -14.35
C GLY A 222 -4.85 12.94 -13.36
N SER A 223 -5.20 13.76 -12.38
CA SER A 223 -4.27 14.11 -11.30
C SER A 223 -4.99 14.49 -10.02
N ALA A 224 -4.27 14.45 -8.91
CA ALA A 224 -4.71 15.00 -7.64
C ALA A 224 -3.63 15.92 -7.07
N ALA A 225 -4.05 17.11 -6.64
CA ALA A 225 -3.17 18.06 -5.96
C ALA A 225 -2.86 17.56 -4.54
N LEU A 226 -1.61 17.70 -4.13
CA LEU A 226 -1.12 17.33 -2.80
C LEU A 226 -0.54 18.57 -2.12
N SER A 227 -0.55 18.56 -0.79
CA SER A 227 0.38 19.41 -0.04
C SER A 227 1.81 18.95 -0.34
N SER A 228 2.78 19.84 -0.19
CA SER A 228 4.19 19.52 -0.47
C SER A 228 4.63 18.28 0.33
N ILE A 229 5.34 17.38 -0.34
CA ILE A 229 5.88 16.14 0.21
C ILE A 229 7.34 15.93 -0.18
N ASN A 230 8.07 15.16 0.62
CA ASN A 230 9.36 14.64 0.21
C ASN A 230 9.21 13.32 -0.58
N VAL A 231 9.33 13.40 -1.91
CA VAL A 231 9.21 12.23 -2.81
C VAL A 231 10.26 11.13 -2.58
N SER A 232 11.38 11.43 -1.92
CA SER A 232 12.37 10.42 -1.52
C SER A 232 12.02 9.70 -0.22
N LYS A 233 10.92 10.08 0.43
CA LYS A 233 10.40 9.45 1.65
C LYS A 233 8.92 9.07 1.55
N ALA A 234 8.27 9.42 0.46
CA ALA A 234 6.85 9.24 0.27
C ALA A 234 6.56 8.14 -0.75
N PHE A 235 5.61 7.27 -0.42
CA PHE A 235 5.05 6.30 -1.35
C PHE A 235 3.54 6.48 -1.46
N VAL A 236 2.96 6.02 -2.57
CA VAL A 236 1.52 6.01 -2.81
C VAL A 236 0.95 4.60 -2.76
N VAL A 237 -0.22 4.49 -2.14
CA VAL A 237 -1.12 3.34 -2.24
C VAL A 237 -2.40 3.82 -2.91
N LEU A 238 -2.95 3.01 -3.82
CA LEU A 238 -4.23 3.29 -4.48
C LEU A 238 -5.18 2.10 -4.40
N SER A 239 -6.45 2.44 -4.39
CA SER A 239 -7.58 1.53 -4.57
C SER A 239 -8.51 2.15 -5.62
N VAL A 240 -9.09 1.32 -6.48
CA VAL A 240 -9.86 1.78 -7.64
C VAL A 240 -11.19 1.05 -7.74
N ALA A 241 -12.23 1.73 -8.23
CA ALA A 241 -13.52 1.15 -8.57
C ALA A 241 -13.91 1.50 -10.01
N GLY A 242 -13.89 0.53 -10.90
CA GLY A 242 -14.30 0.68 -12.30
C GLY A 242 -15.82 0.67 -12.44
N ALA A 243 -16.35 1.51 -13.34
CA ALA A 243 -17.78 1.52 -13.68
C ALA A 243 -18.17 0.39 -14.65
N ALA A 244 -19.44 0.00 -14.62
CA ALA A 244 -20.02 -1.03 -15.49
C ALA A 244 -19.86 -0.77 -17.00
N SER A 245 -19.69 0.50 -17.39
CA SER A 245 -19.42 0.84 -18.79
C SER A 245 -18.02 0.47 -19.27
N ASN A 246 -17.14 0.00 -18.37
CA ASN A 246 -15.85 -0.59 -18.74
C ASN A 246 -16.00 -2.02 -19.27
N ASN A 247 -16.98 -2.81 -18.79
CA ASN A 247 -17.29 -4.15 -19.29
C ASN A 247 -16.06 -5.08 -19.32
N GLY A 248 -15.33 -5.12 -18.20
CA GLY A 248 -14.03 -5.77 -18.02
C GLY A 248 -12.88 -5.25 -18.88
N ASN A 249 -12.97 -4.03 -19.42
CA ASN A 249 -11.82 -3.43 -20.11
C ASN A 249 -10.76 -2.98 -19.10
N ASP A 250 -9.73 -3.80 -18.91
CA ASP A 250 -8.66 -3.57 -17.93
C ASP A 250 -7.83 -2.31 -18.22
N ALA A 251 -7.58 -2.00 -19.49
CA ALA A 251 -6.91 -0.73 -19.84
C ALA A 251 -7.73 0.50 -19.42
N ALA A 252 -9.06 0.37 -19.34
CA ALA A 252 -9.93 1.46 -18.91
C ALA A 252 -10.11 1.53 -17.38
N GLN A 253 -9.75 0.51 -16.60
CA GLN A 253 -9.94 0.51 -15.13
C GLN A 253 -8.66 0.45 -14.31
N MET A 254 -7.58 -0.13 -14.85
CA MET A 254 -6.30 -0.18 -14.16
C MET A 254 -5.63 1.18 -14.20
N VAL A 255 -5.18 1.64 -13.04
CA VAL A 255 -4.59 2.97 -12.88
C VAL A 255 -3.18 2.82 -12.30
N ARG A 256 -2.22 3.46 -12.97
CA ARG A 256 -0.91 3.76 -12.43
C ARG A 256 -0.89 5.10 -11.76
N ALA A 257 -0.14 5.18 -10.67
CA ALA A 257 0.08 6.41 -9.95
C ALA A 257 1.57 6.74 -9.88
N ARG A 258 1.91 7.99 -10.18
CA ARG A 258 3.28 8.50 -10.08
C ARG A 258 3.32 9.76 -9.23
N LEU A 259 4.20 9.76 -8.24
CA LEU A 259 4.27 10.81 -7.24
C LEU A 259 5.28 11.88 -7.64
N SER A 260 4.90 13.13 -7.47
CA SER A 260 5.78 14.31 -7.55
C SER A 260 5.62 15.15 -6.28
N SER A 261 6.43 16.19 -6.10
CA SER A 261 6.51 16.95 -4.84
C SER A 261 5.19 17.52 -4.32
N ASN A 262 4.20 17.72 -5.18
CA ASN A 262 2.91 18.31 -4.82
C ASN A 262 1.75 17.80 -5.70
N ASN A 263 1.95 16.71 -6.44
CA ASN A 263 0.95 16.19 -7.34
C ASN A 263 1.08 14.67 -7.50
N LEU A 264 -0.07 14.00 -7.53
CA LEU A 264 -0.21 12.62 -7.90
C LEU A 264 -0.68 12.55 -9.36
N ALA A 265 0.17 12.10 -10.27
CA ALA A 265 -0.22 11.83 -11.65
C ALA A 265 -0.87 10.44 -11.73
N LEU A 266 -2.02 10.37 -12.39
CA LEU A 266 -2.80 9.15 -12.53
C LEU A 266 -2.99 8.84 -14.01
N ASN A 267 -2.67 7.62 -14.43
CA ASN A 267 -2.75 7.21 -15.82
C ASN A 267 -3.41 5.84 -15.93
N ARG A 268 -4.28 5.69 -16.92
CA ARG A 268 -4.83 4.40 -17.37
C ARG A 268 -4.51 4.16 -18.84
N GLY A 269 -4.65 2.93 -19.27
CA GLY A 269 -4.31 2.46 -20.61
C GLY A 269 -5.19 2.97 -21.75
N ALA A 270 -6.49 3.09 -21.48
CA ALA A 270 -7.51 3.44 -22.46
C ALA A 270 -8.55 4.39 -21.84
N ALA A 271 -9.17 5.20 -22.69
CA ALA A 271 -10.37 5.93 -22.30
C ALA A 271 -11.54 4.94 -22.13
N GLY A 272 -12.47 5.25 -21.23
CA GLY A 272 -13.63 4.41 -20.95
C GLY A 272 -14.55 5.04 -19.90
N GLY A 273 -15.33 4.19 -19.24
CA GLY A 273 -16.19 4.55 -18.12
C GLY A 273 -15.46 5.22 -16.96
N ALA A 274 -16.20 5.63 -15.94
CA ALA A 274 -15.60 6.21 -14.75
C ALA A 274 -14.73 5.17 -14.03
N VAL A 275 -13.63 5.64 -13.45
CA VAL A 275 -12.84 4.90 -12.47
C VAL A 275 -12.66 5.82 -11.29
N ASP A 276 -13.28 5.46 -10.17
CA ASP A 276 -13.08 6.17 -8.93
C ASP A 276 -11.82 5.66 -8.26
N ILE A 277 -11.05 6.57 -7.70
CA ILE A 277 -9.72 6.32 -7.17
C ILE A 277 -9.68 6.91 -5.76
N HIS A 278 -9.37 6.09 -4.78
CA HIS A 278 -8.99 6.55 -3.45
C HIS A 278 -7.51 6.27 -3.23
N TYR A 279 -6.77 7.29 -2.80
CA TYR A 279 -5.32 7.23 -2.64
C TYR A 279 -4.89 7.63 -1.23
N TYR A 280 -3.75 7.05 -0.82
CA TYR A 280 -2.98 7.48 0.35
C TYR A 280 -1.56 7.76 -0.11
N VAL A 281 -1.06 8.95 0.21
CA VAL A 281 0.36 9.32 0.08
C VAL A 281 0.94 9.30 1.48
N VAL A 282 1.84 8.36 1.73
CA VAL A 282 2.44 8.09 3.03
C VAL A 282 3.87 8.59 3.00
N GLU A 283 4.15 9.70 3.69
CA GLU A 283 5.49 10.24 3.86
C GLU A 283 6.09 9.73 5.17
N LEU A 284 7.21 9.01 5.06
CA LEU A 284 7.89 8.38 6.17
C LEU A 284 8.84 9.33 6.89
N ASP A 285 8.89 9.22 8.21
CA ASP A 285 9.86 9.90 9.05
C ASP A 285 11.21 9.16 9.09
N GLY A 286 12.18 9.76 9.80
CA GLY A 286 13.47 9.13 10.08
C GLY A 286 14.35 8.95 8.85
N ASN A 287 15.10 7.85 8.81
CA ASN A 287 16.06 7.54 7.74
C ASN A 287 15.48 6.61 6.67
N SER A 288 14.16 6.40 6.66
CA SER A 288 13.49 5.65 5.61
C SER A 288 13.68 6.34 4.26
N ASN A 289 13.70 5.55 3.19
CA ASN A 289 13.93 6.00 1.83
C ASN A 289 12.95 5.32 0.87
N VAL A 290 12.42 6.09 -0.07
CA VAL A 290 11.56 5.61 -1.13
C VAL A 290 12.18 5.93 -2.47
N GLN A 291 12.31 4.91 -3.30
CA GLN A 291 12.68 5.04 -4.70
C GLN A 291 11.49 4.68 -5.57
N GLN A 292 11.23 5.44 -6.61
CA GLN A 292 10.13 5.17 -7.54
C GLN A 292 10.61 5.23 -8.99
N GLY A 293 9.91 4.54 -9.88
CA GLY A 293 10.16 4.63 -11.30
C GLY A 293 9.16 3.87 -12.15
N LEU A 294 9.35 4.00 -13.46
CA LEU A 294 8.49 3.39 -14.47
C LEU A 294 9.28 2.36 -15.25
N THR A 295 8.76 1.14 -15.30
CA THR A 295 9.24 0.09 -16.20
C THR A 295 8.11 -0.31 -17.14
N ALA A 296 8.38 -0.35 -18.44
CA ALA A 296 7.41 -0.75 -19.46
C ALA A 296 7.93 -1.96 -20.25
N THR A 297 7.01 -2.83 -20.67
CA THR A 297 7.37 -3.94 -21.56
C THR A 297 7.70 -3.36 -22.93
N PRO A 298 8.95 -3.51 -23.42
CA PRO A 298 9.36 -2.93 -24.69
C PRO A 298 8.64 -3.58 -25.88
N MET A 299 8.11 -4.79 -25.67
CA MET A 299 7.31 -5.54 -26.65
C MET A 299 6.21 -6.33 -25.94
N ALA A 300 5.10 -6.54 -26.64
CA ALA A 300 3.94 -7.28 -26.15
C ALA A 300 4.22 -8.72 -25.68
N SER A 301 5.29 -9.34 -26.17
CA SER A 301 5.74 -10.69 -25.79
C SER A 301 6.67 -10.73 -24.57
N THR A 302 7.12 -9.58 -24.06
CA THR A 302 8.05 -9.52 -22.92
C THR A 302 7.31 -9.94 -21.65
N LEU A 303 7.80 -10.98 -20.98
CA LEU A 303 7.22 -11.51 -19.74
C LEU A 303 8.00 -11.12 -18.49
N ASN A 304 9.33 -10.99 -18.61
CA ASN A 304 10.22 -10.66 -17.51
C ASN A 304 10.91 -9.34 -17.81
N MET A 305 10.92 -8.44 -16.83
CA MET A 305 11.62 -7.16 -16.87
C MET A 305 12.39 -6.97 -15.57
N SER A 306 13.43 -6.14 -15.61
CA SER A 306 14.05 -5.63 -14.40
C SER A 306 13.84 -4.13 -14.27
N ALA A 307 13.65 -3.67 -13.03
CA ALA A 307 13.80 -2.27 -12.68
C ALA A 307 15.03 -2.09 -11.81
N SER A 308 15.74 -0.99 -12.04
CA SER A 308 16.95 -0.64 -11.27
C SER A 308 16.68 0.63 -10.47
N PRO A 309 16.38 0.51 -9.16
CA PRO A 309 16.44 1.63 -8.23
C PRO A 309 17.76 2.39 -8.38
N GLY A 310 17.69 3.72 -8.34
CA GLY A 310 18.84 4.61 -8.59
C GLY A 310 19.93 4.54 -7.52
N SER A 311 19.60 4.05 -6.32
CA SER A 311 20.53 3.75 -5.24
C SER A 311 20.31 2.33 -4.70
N SER A 312 21.35 1.75 -4.08
CA SER A 312 21.22 0.50 -3.33
C SER A 312 20.20 0.63 -2.20
N PHE A 313 19.62 -0.50 -1.81
CA PHE A 313 18.70 -0.62 -0.67
C PHE A 313 18.94 -1.95 0.03
N ASN A 314 18.58 -2.04 1.30
CA ASN A 314 18.65 -3.28 2.08
C ASN A 314 17.37 -4.11 1.90
N ASN A 315 17.48 -5.27 1.25
CA ASN A 315 16.34 -6.16 1.01
C ASN A 315 15.76 -6.81 2.28
N LEU A 316 16.43 -6.68 3.45
CA LEU A 316 15.92 -7.16 4.74
C LEU A 316 14.98 -6.14 5.41
N THR A 317 14.99 -4.90 4.94
CA THR A 317 14.19 -3.78 5.49
C THR A 317 13.35 -3.09 4.41
N ALA A 318 13.44 -3.57 3.17
CA ALA A 318 12.72 -3.03 2.03
C ALA A 318 11.58 -3.94 1.58
N PHE A 319 10.55 -3.35 0.97
CA PHE A 319 9.47 -4.05 0.28
C PHE A 319 8.94 -3.20 -0.89
N PRO A 320 8.38 -3.81 -1.95
CA PRO A 320 7.89 -3.07 -3.10
C PRO A 320 6.36 -2.84 -3.07
N PHE A 321 5.94 -1.72 -3.65
CA PHE A 321 4.59 -1.53 -4.17
C PHE A 321 4.65 -1.33 -5.68
N ILE A 322 3.65 -1.85 -6.40
CA ILE A 322 3.49 -1.59 -7.82
C ILE A 322 2.06 -1.19 -8.16
N THR A 323 1.94 -0.43 -9.23
CA THR A 323 0.67 -0.14 -9.89
C THR A 323 0.88 -0.34 -11.38
N THR A 324 -0.13 -0.84 -12.10
CA THR A 324 0.07 -1.31 -13.48
C THR A 324 -0.98 -0.78 -14.44
N THR A 325 -0.61 -0.71 -15.72
CA THR A 325 -1.55 -0.48 -16.82
C THR A 325 -1.17 -1.36 -18.00
N ILE A 326 -2.09 -1.55 -18.93
CA ILE A 326 -1.88 -2.13 -20.26
C ILE A 326 -2.31 -1.14 -21.33
N ASP A 327 -1.82 -1.24 -22.57
CA ASP A 327 -2.03 -0.25 -23.63
C ASP A 327 -3.22 -0.54 -24.56
N ASN A 328 -3.97 -1.63 -24.33
CA ASN A 328 -5.03 -2.09 -25.21
C ASN A 328 -6.35 -2.27 -24.46
N ALA A 329 -7.43 -1.73 -25.02
CA ALA A 329 -8.78 -1.87 -24.53
C ALA A 329 -9.31 -3.31 -24.68
N ALA A 330 -9.02 -4.17 -23.70
CA ALA A 330 -9.46 -5.57 -23.70
C ALA A 330 -9.55 -6.16 -22.27
N GLN A 331 -10.25 -7.30 -22.16
CA GLN A 331 -10.42 -8.14 -20.97
C GLN A 331 -9.17 -9.00 -20.76
N GLN A 332 -8.17 -8.42 -20.10
CA GLN A 332 -6.77 -8.85 -20.14
C GLN A 332 -6.03 -8.60 -18.83
N PHE A 333 -6.74 -8.77 -17.72
CA PHE A 333 -6.25 -8.59 -16.36
C PHE A 333 -4.95 -9.38 -16.11
N ASP A 334 -4.87 -10.59 -16.67
CA ASP A 334 -3.70 -11.47 -16.63
C ASP A 334 -2.43 -10.80 -17.18
N LYS A 335 -2.55 -9.94 -18.18
CA LYS A 335 -1.43 -9.30 -18.88
C LYS A 335 -0.86 -8.07 -18.18
N ALA A 336 -1.57 -7.60 -17.16
CA ALA A 336 -1.20 -6.48 -16.30
C ALA A 336 -0.83 -6.92 -14.88
N SER A 337 -0.89 -8.22 -14.60
CA SER A 337 -0.53 -8.83 -13.32
C SER A 337 0.94 -9.22 -13.29
N TYR A 338 1.66 -8.85 -12.22
CA TYR A 338 3.09 -9.12 -12.05
C TYR A 338 3.40 -9.68 -10.66
N THR A 339 4.29 -10.67 -10.59
CA THR A 339 5.08 -10.85 -9.37
C THR A 339 6.23 -9.85 -9.36
N VAL A 340 6.62 -9.44 -8.15
CA VAL A 340 7.70 -8.49 -7.90
C VAL A 340 8.61 -9.09 -6.85
N GLU A 341 9.89 -9.26 -7.20
CA GLU A 341 10.88 -9.89 -6.34
C GLU A 341 12.17 -9.08 -6.33
N PHE A 342 12.86 -9.03 -5.19
CA PHE A 342 14.20 -8.45 -5.14
C PHE A 342 15.24 -9.43 -5.66
N SER A 343 16.13 -8.96 -6.53
CA SER A 343 17.31 -9.69 -6.98
C SER A 343 18.54 -8.79 -6.85
N GLY A 344 19.20 -8.87 -5.68
CA GLY A 344 20.17 -7.86 -5.27
C GLY A 344 19.51 -6.49 -5.18
N ASN A 345 20.08 -5.51 -5.88
CA ASN A 345 19.56 -4.13 -5.96
C ASN A 345 18.60 -3.91 -7.13
N GLN A 346 17.96 -4.95 -7.66
CA GLN A 346 16.98 -4.84 -8.75
C GLN A 346 15.62 -5.39 -8.32
N LEU A 347 14.57 -4.88 -8.96
CA LEU A 347 13.25 -5.50 -8.97
C LEU A 347 13.14 -6.41 -10.19
N ASN A 348 12.87 -7.68 -9.98
CA ASN A 348 12.41 -8.58 -11.03
C ASN A 348 10.89 -8.48 -11.12
N LEU A 349 10.40 -8.01 -12.26
CA LEU A 349 8.98 -7.87 -12.58
C LEU A 349 8.61 -8.97 -13.58
N ASN A 350 7.81 -9.93 -13.15
CA ASN A 350 7.44 -11.05 -14.01
C ASN A 350 5.92 -11.17 -14.16
N ARG A 351 5.43 -11.17 -15.40
CA ARG A 351 4.04 -11.50 -15.74
C ARG A 351 3.96 -12.86 -16.44
N ALA A 352 2.74 -13.41 -16.54
CA ALA A 352 2.50 -14.66 -17.28
C ALA A 352 1.69 -14.42 -18.57
N GLY A 353 0.76 -13.46 -18.57
CA GLY A 353 0.05 -13.03 -19.78
C GLY A 353 0.92 -12.26 -20.79
N ASN A 354 0.67 -12.43 -22.08
CA ASN A 354 1.35 -11.72 -23.18
C ASN A 354 0.36 -11.16 -24.24
N GLY A 355 0.88 -10.40 -25.20
CA GLY A 355 0.11 -9.89 -26.33
C GLY A 355 -0.37 -8.44 -26.17
N VAL A 356 0.05 -7.76 -25.10
CA VAL A 356 -0.07 -6.30 -24.93
C VAL A 356 1.18 -5.71 -24.33
N THR A 357 1.45 -4.44 -24.62
CA THR A 357 2.42 -3.73 -23.80
C THR A 357 1.76 -3.35 -22.47
N SER A 358 2.61 -3.24 -21.46
CA SER A 358 2.19 -3.01 -20.10
C SER A 358 3.26 -2.17 -19.43
N SER A 359 2.82 -1.34 -18.51
CA SER A 359 3.67 -0.47 -17.73
C SER A 359 3.45 -0.75 -16.26
N VAL A 360 4.51 -0.59 -15.48
CA VAL A 360 4.57 -0.78 -14.03
C VAL A 360 5.20 0.45 -13.43
N GLU A 361 4.44 1.25 -12.68
CA GLU A 361 5.02 2.20 -11.75
C GLU A 361 5.36 1.40 -10.49
N TRP A 362 6.65 1.36 -10.16
CA TRP A 362 7.16 0.66 -9.00
C TRP A 362 7.67 1.65 -7.96
N GLN A 363 7.60 1.22 -6.70
CA GLN A 363 8.12 1.91 -5.55
C GLN A 363 8.87 0.89 -4.69
N VAL A 364 10.11 1.19 -4.30
CA VAL A 364 10.87 0.43 -3.31
C VAL A 364 10.89 1.27 -2.04
N ILE A 365 10.28 0.73 -0.98
CA ILE A 365 10.16 1.36 0.32
C ILE A 365 11.17 0.69 1.23
N GLU A 366 12.25 1.39 1.57
CA GLU A 366 13.25 0.95 2.54
C GLU A 366 12.98 1.63 3.88
N LEU A 367 12.66 0.84 4.89
CA LEU A 367 12.33 1.32 6.23
C LEU A 367 13.58 1.47 7.09
N SER A 368 13.59 2.47 7.96
CA SER A 368 14.62 2.62 8.99
C SER A 368 14.45 1.58 10.12
N ASN A 369 15.57 1.04 10.58
CA ASN A 369 15.65 0.21 11.79
C ASN A 369 15.80 1.02 13.08
#